data_AF-T1D6E0-F1
#
_entry.id   AF-T1D6E0-F1
#
_cell.length_a   1.000
_cell.length_b   1.000
_cell.length_c   1.000
_cell.angle_alpha   90.00
_cell.angle_beta   90.00
_cell.angle_gamma   90.00
#
_symmetry.space_group_name_H-M   'P 1'
#
loop_
_entity.id
_entity.type
_entity.pdbx_description
1 polymer ?
#
loop_
_entity_poly.entity_id
_entity_poly.type
_entity_poly.pdbx_seq_one_letter_code
_entity_poly.pdbx_strand_id
1 'polypeptide(L)'
;MSFKVFLLAAVALFSAVAAWDPLDPEEALFIYSRCMEDHLPDDNSRKDTVLSWKDWNLVPTDKEATKCYTRCVITKVGLYDPGSGRFNSEVIKKQWNEYQNLAKESSVNEYAKAVESLPKTDDNCEQVFNAYNSVHTQHKSTSRNIFHGNPELIKSVYAKLGDNVRQRNQSYFEFCENRNYPVGSPQRNQLCQVRQYAILDDELFNKQTECIFKGLRYIDENNQLDRSEIKRDFEQAKKDSSKVDAVLDACGEPSDDKSKAVHYYKCLVQSSIVDDFKEAFDYREVRSQNYAYHLWEKQAYSKPDVAAQVMEIDGKQC
;
A
#
# COMPACT_ATOMS: atom_id res chain seq x y z
N MET A 1 58.45 -6.32 29.51
CA MET A 1 57.12 -6.93 29.31
C MET A 1 56.09 -5.82 29.37
N SER A 2 55.45 -5.49 28.24
CA SER A 2 54.43 -4.43 28.17
C SER A 2 53.21 -5.04 27.49
N PHE A 3 52.12 -5.23 28.24
CA PHE A 3 50.85 -5.75 27.75
C PHE A 3 50.00 -4.57 27.23
N LYS A 4 49.72 -4.56 25.93
CA LYS A 4 48.70 -3.66 25.35
C LYS A 4 47.33 -4.33 25.50
N VAL A 5 46.45 -3.69 26.26
CA VAL A 5 45.02 -4.04 26.33
C VAL A 5 44.34 -3.40 25.13
N PHE A 6 43.74 -4.22 24.26
CA PHE A 6 42.82 -3.75 23.22
C PHE A 6 41.41 -3.66 23.81
N LEU A 7 40.87 -2.44 23.91
CA LEU A 7 39.44 -2.22 24.12
C LEU A 7 38.72 -2.44 22.78
N LEU A 8 37.94 -3.50 22.69
CA LEU A 8 36.95 -3.68 21.62
C LEU A 8 35.69 -2.91 22.02
N ALA A 9 35.42 -1.80 21.35
CA ALA A 9 34.13 -1.12 21.43
C ALA A 9 33.10 -1.94 20.64
N ALA A 10 32.17 -2.58 21.35
CA ALA A 10 30.99 -3.17 20.73
C ALA A 10 30.05 -2.04 20.28
N VAL A 11 29.99 -1.79 18.97
CA VAL A 11 28.96 -0.95 18.37
C VAL A 11 27.67 -1.78 18.36
N ALA A 12 26.79 -1.53 19.33
CA ALA A 12 25.44 -2.05 19.29
C ALA A 12 24.68 -1.36 18.14
N LEU A 13 24.53 -2.07 17.03
CA LEU A 13 23.58 -1.73 15.98
C LEU A 13 22.18 -1.95 16.56
N PHE A 14 21.59 -0.91 17.15
CA PHE A 14 20.16 -0.85 17.33
C PHE A 14 19.54 -0.71 15.95
N SER A 15 19.08 -1.82 15.37
CA SER A 15 18.08 -1.76 14.32
C SER A 15 16.82 -1.15 14.94
N ALA A 16 16.66 0.16 14.78
CA ALA A 16 15.39 0.81 15.03
C ALA A 16 14.40 0.23 14.03
N VAL A 17 13.61 -0.75 14.48
CA VAL A 17 12.40 -1.15 13.74
C VAL A 17 11.59 0.13 13.61
N ALA A 18 11.38 0.58 12.37
CA ALA A 18 10.56 1.74 12.09
C ALA A 18 9.22 1.60 12.84
N ALA A 19 8.79 2.67 13.50
CA ALA A 19 7.57 2.62 14.28
C ALA A 19 6.38 2.47 13.33
N TRP A 20 5.72 1.31 13.37
CA TRP A 20 4.44 1.12 12.68
C TRP A 20 3.39 2.11 13.21
N ASP A 21 2.67 2.75 12.28
CA ASP A 21 1.60 3.72 12.51
C ASP A 21 0.21 3.11 12.24
N PRO A 22 -0.85 3.58 12.94
CA PRO A 22 -2.22 3.12 12.71
C PRO A 22 -2.67 3.33 11.26
N LEU A 23 -3.23 2.27 10.66
CA LEU A 23 -3.72 2.29 9.30
C LEU A 23 -5.06 3.00 9.22
N ASP A 24 -5.20 3.89 8.25
CA ASP A 24 -6.50 4.41 7.87
C ASP A 24 -7.30 3.41 7.00
N PRO A 25 -8.59 3.67 6.73
CA PRO A 25 -9.42 2.81 5.88
C PRO A 25 -8.89 2.57 4.46
N GLU A 26 -8.22 3.54 3.84
CA GLU A 26 -7.61 3.41 2.51
C GLU A 26 -6.40 2.49 2.56
N GLU A 27 -5.50 2.69 3.52
CA GLU A 27 -4.27 1.91 3.66
C GLU A 27 -4.60 0.43 3.93
N ALA A 28 -5.55 0.18 4.83
CA ALA A 28 -6.05 -1.17 5.08
C ALA A 28 -6.67 -1.79 3.81
N LEU A 29 -7.46 -1.02 3.05
CA LEU A 29 -8.06 -1.49 1.80
C LEU A 29 -6.98 -1.81 0.74
N PHE A 30 -5.93 -0.99 0.63
CA PHE A 30 -4.79 -1.25 -0.24
C PHE A 30 -4.10 -2.56 0.13
N ILE A 31 -3.81 -2.78 1.43
CA ILE A 31 -3.16 -4.01 1.90
C ILE A 31 -4.00 -5.24 1.55
N TYR A 32 -5.29 -5.25 1.88
CA TYR A 32 -6.14 -6.39 1.60
C TYR A 32 -6.23 -6.67 0.10
N SER A 33 -6.54 -5.65 -0.70
CA SER A 33 -6.67 -5.80 -2.15
C SER A 33 -5.36 -6.26 -2.82
N ARG A 34 -4.22 -5.70 -2.43
CA ARG A 34 -2.91 -6.13 -2.94
C ARG A 34 -2.62 -7.58 -2.60
N CYS A 35 -2.77 -7.97 -1.34
CA CYS A 35 -2.55 -9.36 -0.94
C CYS A 35 -3.52 -10.33 -1.63
N MET A 36 -4.77 -9.92 -1.90
CA MET A 36 -5.67 -10.71 -2.73
C MET A 36 -5.15 -10.82 -4.17
N GLU A 37 -4.79 -9.70 -4.80
CA GLU A 37 -4.32 -9.69 -6.19
C GLU A 37 -3.12 -10.60 -6.41
N ASP A 38 -2.17 -10.61 -5.46
CA ASP A 38 -0.93 -11.37 -5.55
C ASP A 38 -1.11 -12.88 -5.26
N HIS A 39 -2.16 -13.28 -4.53
CA HIS A 39 -2.32 -14.67 -4.06
C HIS A 39 -3.61 -15.37 -4.48
N LEU A 40 -4.58 -14.67 -5.09
CA LEU A 40 -5.79 -15.30 -5.60
C LEU A 40 -5.45 -16.36 -6.68
N PRO A 41 -6.13 -17.52 -6.67
CA PRO A 41 -5.93 -18.53 -7.69
C PRO A 41 -6.40 -18.03 -9.07
N ASP A 42 -5.77 -18.57 -10.12
CA ASP A 42 -6.11 -18.32 -11.52
C ASP A 42 -6.97 -19.46 -12.11
N ASP A 43 -7.91 -19.96 -11.32
CA ASP A 43 -8.83 -21.03 -11.70
C ASP A 43 -10.28 -20.69 -11.34
N ASN A 44 -11.20 -21.64 -11.54
CA ASN A 44 -12.63 -21.46 -11.30
C ASN A 44 -12.98 -21.14 -9.84
N SER A 45 -12.08 -21.37 -8.87
CA SER A 45 -12.30 -21.05 -7.46
C SER A 45 -12.04 -19.59 -7.11
N ARG A 46 -11.52 -18.78 -8.05
CA ARG A 46 -11.14 -17.37 -7.81
C ARG A 46 -12.28 -16.55 -7.18
N LYS A 47 -13.47 -16.58 -7.79
CA LYS A 47 -14.61 -15.75 -7.35
C LYS A 47 -15.08 -16.13 -5.95
N ASP A 48 -15.19 -17.43 -5.67
CA ASP A 48 -15.59 -17.93 -4.35
C ASP A 48 -14.54 -17.58 -3.29
N THR A 49 -13.25 -17.66 -3.66
CA THR A 49 -12.13 -17.26 -2.81
C THR A 49 -12.17 -15.76 -2.49
N VAL A 50 -12.45 -14.90 -3.48
CA VAL A 50 -12.66 -13.46 -3.28
C VAL A 50 -13.80 -13.20 -2.29
N LEU A 51 -14.95 -13.84 -2.46
CA LEU A 51 -16.10 -13.67 -1.57
C LEU A 51 -15.75 -14.06 -0.14
N SER A 52 -15.13 -15.24 0.02
CA SER A 52 -14.65 -15.74 1.30
C SER A 52 -13.71 -14.77 2.01
N TRP A 53 -12.64 -14.34 1.33
CA TRP A 53 -11.62 -13.47 1.91
C TRP A 53 -12.17 -12.07 2.22
N LYS A 54 -13.07 -11.52 1.39
CA LYS A 54 -13.75 -10.24 1.66
C LYS A 54 -14.67 -10.30 2.88
N ASP A 55 -15.23 -11.47 3.18
CA ASP A 55 -16.00 -11.73 4.40
C ASP A 55 -15.12 -12.16 5.58
N TRP A 56 -13.80 -12.01 5.45
CA TRP A 56 -12.81 -12.37 6.47
C TRP A 56 -12.86 -13.85 6.84
N ASN A 57 -13.33 -14.71 5.94
CA ASN A 57 -13.22 -16.15 6.06
C ASN A 57 -11.90 -16.56 5.38
N LEU A 58 -11.00 -17.19 6.14
CA LEU A 58 -9.74 -17.70 5.58
C LEU A 58 -9.93 -19.12 5.06
N VAL A 59 -10.81 -19.27 4.07
CA VAL A 59 -11.07 -20.58 3.42
C VAL A 59 -10.77 -20.51 1.92
N PRO A 60 -10.26 -21.61 1.32
CA PRO A 60 -9.99 -22.92 1.96
C PRO A 60 -8.66 -22.96 2.74
N THR A 61 -8.68 -23.51 3.96
CA THR A 61 -7.51 -23.48 4.87
C THR A 61 -6.35 -24.38 4.43
N ASP A 62 -6.63 -25.36 3.55
CA ASP A 62 -5.64 -26.29 3.00
C ASP A 62 -4.88 -25.72 1.79
N LYS A 63 -5.35 -24.62 1.20
CA LYS A 63 -4.76 -24.04 -0.02
C LYS A 63 -3.61 -23.09 0.31
N GLU A 64 -2.52 -23.25 -0.44
CA GLU A 64 -1.35 -22.37 -0.33
C GLU A 64 -1.71 -20.90 -0.61
N ALA A 65 -2.61 -20.64 -1.55
CA ALA A 65 -3.15 -19.31 -1.83
C ALA A 65 -3.69 -18.61 -0.57
N THR A 66 -4.50 -19.31 0.24
CA THR A 66 -5.06 -18.74 1.48
C THR A 66 -3.99 -18.55 2.55
N LYS A 67 -3.07 -19.52 2.70
CA LYS A 67 -1.95 -19.42 3.63
C LYS A 67 -1.07 -18.20 3.33
N CYS A 68 -0.72 -18.00 2.05
CA CYS A 68 0.09 -16.86 1.62
C CYS A 68 -0.66 -15.54 1.67
N TYR A 69 -1.95 -15.51 1.32
CA TYR A 69 -2.80 -14.34 1.53
C TYR A 69 -2.79 -13.90 2.99
N THR A 70 -2.99 -14.84 3.94
CA THR A 70 -2.96 -14.54 5.37
C THR A 70 -1.61 -13.99 5.79
N ARG A 71 -0.50 -14.65 5.43
CA ARG A 71 0.85 -14.16 5.74
C ARG A 71 1.07 -12.75 5.18
N CYS A 72 0.71 -12.49 3.92
CA CYS A 72 0.84 -11.18 3.29
C CYS A 72 0.10 -10.11 4.09
N VAL A 73 -1.18 -10.36 4.41
CA VAL A 73 -2.01 -9.39 5.15
C VAL A 73 -1.43 -9.12 6.53
N ILE A 74 -1.16 -10.16 7.33
CA ILE A 74 -0.73 -9.96 8.71
C ILE A 74 0.69 -9.36 8.79
N THR A 75 1.53 -9.58 7.79
CA THR A 75 2.83 -8.91 7.68
C THR A 75 2.63 -7.42 7.39
N LYS A 76 1.84 -7.07 6.37
CA LYS A 76 1.65 -5.67 5.95
C LYS A 76 0.87 -4.83 6.95
N VAL A 77 -0.03 -5.42 7.74
CA VAL A 77 -0.68 -4.72 8.87
C VAL A 77 0.18 -4.71 10.14
N GLY A 78 1.40 -5.25 10.10
CA GLY A 78 2.36 -5.22 11.19
C GLY A 78 2.14 -6.25 12.30
N LEU A 79 1.18 -7.17 12.15
CA LEU A 79 0.88 -8.23 13.14
C LEU A 79 1.95 -9.34 13.18
N TYR A 80 2.71 -9.51 12.11
CA TYR A 80 3.82 -10.46 12.03
C TYR A 80 5.06 -9.77 11.45
N ASP A 81 6.18 -9.86 12.16
CA ASP A 81 7.46 -9.38 11.69
C ASP A 81 8.29 -10.57 11.13
N PRO A 82 8.49 -10.64 9.81
CA PRO A 82 9.27 -11.71 9.19
C PRO A 82 10.75 -11.68 9.58
N GLY A 83 11.29 -10.51 9.94
CA GLY A 83 12.70 -10.36 10.33
C GLY A 83 13.01 -11.03 11.67
N SER A 84 12.11 -10.89 12.66
CA SER A 84 12.23 -11.55 13.96
C SER A 84 11.52 -12.91 14.05
N GLY A 85 10.62 -13.20 13.11
CA GLY A 85 9.75 -14.37 13.12
C GLY A 85 8.72 -14.33 14.26
N ARG A 86 8.30 -13.13 14.70
CA ARG A 86 7.42 -12.93 15.85
C ARG A 86 6.16 -12.17 15.48
N PHE A 87 5.09 -12.50 16.19
CA PHE A 87 3.86 -11.71 16.15
C PHE A 87 4.01 -10.47 17.03
N ASN A 88 3.41 -9.37 16.60
CA ASN A 88 3.45 -8.09 17.30
C ASN A 88 2.02 -7.69 17.71
N SER A 89 1.72 -7.79 19.00
CA SER A 89 0.40 -7.41 19.53
C SER A 89 0.26 -5.89 19.75
N GLU A 90 1.36 -5.12 19.76
CA GLU A 90 1.32 -3.68 20.02
C GLU A 90 0.54 -2.92 18.93
N VAL A 91 0.61 -3.38 17.67
CA VAL A 91 -0.12 -2.77 16.55
C VAL A 91 -1.63 -2.82 16.76
N ILE A 92 -2.15 -3.84 17.46
CA ILE A 92 -3.58 -3.98 17.77
C ILE A 92 -4.03 -2.82 18.67
N LYS A 93 -3.20 -2.49 19.66
CA LYS A 93 -3.50 -1.42 20.61
C LYS A 93 -3.32 -0.04 20.00
N LYS A 94 -2.26 0.15 19.20
CA LYS A 94 -2.06 1.38 18.42
C LYS A 94 -3.24 1.64 17.48
N GLN A 95 -3.65 0.64 16.70
CA GLN A 95 -4.79 0.74 15.80
C GLN A 95 -6.08 1.10 16.53
N TRP A 96 -6.36 0.41 17.64
CA TRP A 96 -7.58 0.69 18.41
C TRP A 96 -7.55 2.07 19.08
N ASN A 97 -6.40 2.55 19.55
CA ASN A 97 -6.30 3.88 20.16
C ASN A 97 -6.67 5.01 19.19
N GLU A 98 -6.35 4.87 17.90
CA GLU A 98 -6.76 5.83 16.87
C GLU A 98 -8.27 5.72 16.54
N TYR A 99 -8.82 4.50 16.60
CA TYR A 99 -10.19 4.21 16.19
C TYR A 99 -11.03 3.51 17.28
N GLN A 100 -11.04 4.06 18.50
CA GLN A 100 -11.59 3.40 19.70
C GLN A 100 -13.05 2.95 19.57
N ASN A 101 -13.85 3.65 18.76
CA ASN A 101 -15.26 3.37 18.55
C ASN A 101 -15.54 2.10 17.70
N LEU A 102 -14.52 1.46 17.13
CA LEU A 102 -14.69 0.29 16.27
C LEU A 102 -14.85 -1.03 17.05
N ALA A 103 -14.36 -1.10 18.29
CA ALA A 103 -14.49 -2.30 19.11
C ALA A 103 -14.43 -1.99 20.61
N LYS A 104 -15.01 -2.87 21.43
CA LYS A 104 -14.91 -2.79 22.89
C LYS A 104 -13.48 -3.08 23.34
N GLU A 105 -12.99 -2.26 24.27
CA GLU A 105 -11.63 -2.39 24.81
C GLU A 105 -11.33 -3.80 25.34
N SER A 106 -12.28 -4.43 26.04
CA SER A 106 -12.13 -5.79 26.58
C SER A 106 -11.82 -6.81 25.49
N SER A 107 -12.56 -6.78 24.38
CA SER A 107 -12.34 -7.69 23.25
C SER A 107 -11.01 -7.41 22.54
N VAL A 108 -10.58 -6.14 22.50
CA VAL A 108 -9.28 -5.75 21.95
C VAL A 108 -8.14 -6.24 22.86
N ASN A 109 -8.30 -6.15 24.18
CA ASN A 109 -7.35 -6.71 25.15
C ASN A 109 -7.21 -8.23 24.99
N GLU A 110 -8.34 -8.94 24.87
CA GLU A 110 -8.34 -10.39 24.65
C GLU A 110 -7.64 -10.77 23.34
N TYR A 111 -7.93 -10.07 22.24
CA TYR A 111 -7.28 -10.30 20.96
C TYR A 111 -5.77 -10.02 21.01
N ALA A 112 -5.36 -8.88 21.59
CA ALA A 112 -3.95 -8.53 21.74
C ALA A 112 -3.18 -9.58 22.55
N LYS A 113 -3.77 -10.06 23.65
CA LYS A 113 -3.18 -11.12 24.48
C LYS A 113 -3.05 -12.45 23.73
N ALA A 114 -4.04 -12.81 22.91
CA ALA A 114 -3.98 -14.02 22.09
C ALA A 114 -2.84 -13.95 21.07
N VAL A 115 -2.66 -12.81 20.41
CA VAL A 115 -1.53 -12.59 19.47
C VAL A 115 -0.19 -12.57 20.19
N GLU A 116 -0.09 -11.93 21.36
CA GLU A 116 1.14 -11.88 22.17
C GLU A 116 1.60 -13.28 22.60
N SER A 117 0.67 -14.19 22.85
CA SER A 117 0.97 -15.56 23.25
C SER A 117 1.42 -16.48 22.09
N LEU A 118 1.35 -16.01 20.85
CA LEU A 118 1.76 -16.82 19.70
C LEU A 118 3.27 -17.08 19.74
N PRO A 119 3.71 -18.31 19.43
CA PRO A 119 5.11 -18.66 19.47
C PRO A 119 5.90 -17.96 18.35
N LYS A 120 7.22 -17.92 18.52
CA LYS A 120 8.13 -17.63 17.39
C LYS A 120 7.83 -18.62 16.27
N THR A 121 7.66 -18.10 15.07
CA THR A 121 7.15 -18.85 13.91
C THR A 121 8.05 -18.57 12.71
N ASP A 122 8.46 -19.62 12.01
CA ASP A 122 9.29 -19.50 10.82
C ASP A 122 8.58 -18.74 9.70
N ASP A 123 9.33 -17.94 8.95
CA ASP A 123 8.77 -17.04 7.95
C ASP A 123 8.41 -17.75 6.64
N ASN A 124 7.29 -18.47 6.65
CA ASN A 124 6.66 -19.02 5.45
C ASN A 124 5.13 -19.06 5.59
N CYS A 125 4.44 -19.13 4.46
CA CYS A 125 2.98 -19.03 4.40
C CYS A 125 2.28 -20.04 5.32
N GLU A 126 2.73 -21.30 5.30
CA GLU A 126 2.10 -22.37 6.07
C GLU A 126 2.28 -22.22 7.58
N GLN A 127 3.50 -21.98 8.05
CA GLN A 127 3.76 -21.86 9.49
C GLN A 127 3.06 -20.64 10.08
N VAL A 128 3.13 -19.50 9.39
CA VAL A 128 2.47 -18.26 9.80
C VAL A 128 0.94 -18.43 9.85
N PHE A 129 0.36 -19.03 8.81
CA PHE A 129 -1.08 -19.33 8.79
C PHE A 129 -1.50 -20.26 9.92
N ASN A 130 -0.79 -21.37 10.11
CA ASN A 130 -1.12 -22.36 11.14
C ASN A 130 -1.05 -21.77 12.55
N ALA A 131 -0.06 -20.92 12.82
CA ALA A 131 0.05 -20.21 14.10
C ALA A 131 -1.12 -19.24 14.32
N TYR A 132 -1.51 -18.47 13.30
CA TYR A 132 -2.48 -17.38 13.45
C TYR A 132 -3.95 -17.78 13.30
N ASN A 133 -4.27 -18.84 12.52
CA ASN A 133 -5.64 -19.12 12.08
C ASN A 133 -6.64 -19.36 13.23
N SER A 134 -6.20 -19.97 14.33
CA SER A 134 -7.05 -20.15 15.52
C SER A 134 -7.40 -18.81 16.17
N VAL A 135 -6.42 -17.90 16.28
CA VAL A 135 -6.61 -16.55 16.80
C VAL A 135 -7.53 -15.75 15.89
N HIS A 136 -7.33 -15.83 14.57
CA HIS A 136 -8.22 -15.22 13.58
C HIS A 136 -9.67 -15.68 13.77
N THR A 137 -9.89 -16.99 13.88
CA THR A 137 -11.23 -17.56 14.03
C THR A 137 -11.92 -17.08 15.31
N GLN A 138 -11.20 -17.10 16.43
CA GLN A 138 -11.73 -16.70 17.74
C GLN A 138 -12.00 -15.19 17.83
N HIS A 139 -11.15 -14.36 17.22
CA HIS A 139 -11.21 -12.90 17.33
C HIS A 139 -11.65 -12.20 16.04
N LYS A 140 -12.23 -12.94 15.08
CA LYS A 140 -12.58 -12.47 13.73
C LYS A 140 -13.33 -11.14 13.74
N SER A 141 -14.37 -11.03 14.58
CA SER A 141 -15.18 -9.80 14.63
C SER A 141 -14.38 -8.61 15.16
N THR A 142 -13.51 -8.82 16.15
CA THR A 142 -12.70 -7.74 16.74
C THR A 142 -11.64 -7.28 15.76
N SER A 143 -10.87 -8.21 15.18
CA SER A 143 -9.84 -7.89 14.18
C SER A 143 -10.45 -7.24 12.93
N ARG A 144 -11.56 -7.78 12.42
CA ARG A 144 -12.31 -7.20 11.29
C ARG A 144 -12.77 -5.78 11.57
N ASN A 145 -13.19 -5.47 12.79
CA ASN A 145 -13.66 -4.13 13.10
C ASN A 145 -12.50 -3.13 13.19
N ILE A 146 -11.46 -3.43 13.97
CA ILE A 146 -10.38 -2.45 14.26
C ILE A 146 -9.47 -2.19 13.05
N PHE A 147 -9.32 -3.17 12.15
CA PHE A 147 -8.54 -3.01 10.92
C PHE A 147 -9.44 -2.77 9.69
N HIS A 148 -10.53 -2.02 9.87
CA HIS A 148 -11.36 -1.48 8.77
C HIS A 148 -11.93 -2.53 7.81
N GLY A 149 -12.19 -3.74 8.28
CA GLY A 149 -12.79 -4.83 7.50
C GLY A 149 -14.32 -4.89 7.55
N ASN A 150 -14.96 -4.13 8.45
CA ASN A 150 -16.40 -4.10 8.62
C ASN A 150 -17.05 -2.99 7.77
N PRO A 151 -17.84 -3.33 6.73
CA PRO A 151 -18.45 -2.35 5.82
C PRO A 151 -19.40 -1.35 6.49
N GLU A 152 -20.08 -1.75 7.56
CA GLU A 152 -21.05 -0.90 8.26
C GLU A 152 -20.33 0.18 9.07
N LEU A 153 -19.27 -0.21 9.78
CA LEU A 153 -18.50 0.71 10.62
C LEU A 153 -17.63 1.65 9.79
N ILE A 154 -16.96 1.13 8.76
CA ILE A 154 -15.98 1.89 7.95
C ILE A 154 -16.63 3.07 7.21
N LYS A 155 -17.92 2.98 6.87
CA LYS A 155 -18.66 4.08 6.23
C LYS A 155 -18.59 5.37 7.06
N SER A 156 -18.75 5.23 8.38
CA SER A 156 -18.66 6.38 9.30
C SER A 156 -17.24 6.95 9.40
N VAL A 157 -16.22 6.09 9.28
CA VAL A 157 -14.81 6.50 9.33
C VAL A 157 -14.45 7.30 8.08
N TYR A 158 -14.78 6.79 6.88
CA TYR A 158 -14.60 7.54 5.63
C TYR A 158 -15.33 8.88 5.64
N ALA A 159 -16.57 8.91 6.12
CA ALA A 159 -17.35 10.15 6.21
C ALA A 159 -16.70 11.18 7.16
N LYS A 160 -16.13 10.73 8.28
CA LYS A 160 -15.42 11.59 9.24
C LYS A 160 -14.11 12.12 8.66
N LEU A 161 -13.36 11.29 7.94
CA LEU A 161 -12.08 11.68 7.35
C LEU A 161 -12.28 12.63 6.15
N GLY A 162 -13.36 12.44 5.37
CA GLY A 162 -13.70 13.31 4.24
C GLY A 162 -12.53 13.42 3.25
N ASP A 163 -12.18 14.65 2.88
CA ASP A 163 -11.11 14.95 1.91
C ASP A 163 -9.69 14.74 2.45
N ASN A 164 -9.54 14.21 3.68
CA ASN A 164 -8.24 13.84 4.23
C ASN A 164 -7.81 12.41 3.90
N VAL A 165 -8.70 11.59 3.35
CA VAL A 165 -8.39 10.23 2.89
C VAL A 165 -8.96 10.03 1.50
N ARG A 166 -8.27 9.26 0.66
CA ARG A 166 -8.80 8.88 -0.66
C ARG A 166 -10.06 8.03 -0.46
N GLN A 167 -11.16 8.46 -1.05
CA GLN A 167 -12.46 7.82 -0.92
C GLN A 167 -12.55 6.56 -1.79
N ARG A 168 -13.46 5.64 -1.44
CA ARG A 168 -13.73 4.46 -2.28
C ARG A 168 -14.21 4.90 -3.66
N ASN A 169 -13.73 4.22 -4.70
CA ASN A 169 -14.05 4.52 -6.10
C ASN A 169 -13.50 5.86 -6.64
N GLN A 170 -12.66 6.56 -5.87
CA GLN A 170 -11.98 7.79 -6.30
C GLN A 170 -10.59 7.47 -6.86
N SER A 171 -10.13 8.14 -7.92
CA SER A 171 -8.72 8.01 -8.33
C SER A 171 -7.79 8.55 -7.24
N TYR A 172 -6.64 7.92 -7.01
CA TYR A 172 -5.64 8.49 -6.08
C TYR A 172 -5.06 9.81 -6.63
N PHE A 173 -4.99 9.94 -7.95
CA PHE A 173 -4.58 11.16 -8.62
C PHE A 173 -5.58 12.27 -8.34
N GLU A 174 -6.86 12.01 -8.57
CA GLU A 174 -7.94 12.95 -8.26
C GLU A 174 -7.93 13.38 -6.78
N PHE A 175 -7.72 12.44 -5.85
CA PHE A 175 -7.59 12.77 -4.43
C PHE A 175 -6.46 13.78 -4.17
N CYS A 176 -5.26 13.51 -4.72
CA CYS A 176 -4.11 14.39 -4.56
C CYS A 176 -4.28 15.73 -5.29
N GLU A 177 -4.88 15.73 -6.47
CA GLU A 177 -5.19 16.94 -7.24
C GLU A 177 -6.21 17.81 -6.52
N ASN A 178 -7.30 17.25 -6.01
CA ASN A 178 -8.31 18.03 -5.28
C ASN A 178 -7.74 18.63 -3.99
N ARG A 179 -6.76 17.97 -3.36
CA ARG A 179 -6.09 18.47 -2.15
C ARG A 179 -5.12 19.63 -2.44
N ASN A 180 -4.42 19.60 -3.58
CA ASN A 180 -3.38 20.58 -3.91
C ASN A 180 -3.84 21.66 -4.91
N TYR A 181 -4.81 21.34 -5.74
CA TYR A 181 -5.45 22.17 -6.76
C TYR A 181 -6.98 22.09 -6.64
N PRO A 182 -7.58 22.68 -5.58
CA PRO A 182 -9.00 22.50 -5.28
C PRO A 182 -9.92 23.02 -6.39
N VAL A 183 -11.08 22.39 -6.55
CA VAL A 183 -12.11 22.81 -7.51
C VAL A 183 -12.54 24.25 -7.23
N GLY A 184 -12.57 25.09 -8.27
CA GLY A 184 -12.90 26.51 -8.17
C GLY A 184 -11.75 27.42 -7.74
N SER A 185 -10.58 26.87 -7.40
CA SER A 185 -9.37 27.67 -7.15
C SER A 185 -8.73 28.15 -8.46
N PRO A 186 -8.04 29.32 -8.47
CA PRO A 186 -7.30 29.79 -9.64
C PRO A 186 -6.19 28.82 -10.10
N GLN A 187 -5.64 28.04 -9.17
CA GLN A 187 -4.57 27.08 -9.42
C GLN A 187 -5.07 25.85 -10.19
N ARG A 188 -6.38 25.57 -10.20
CA ARG A 188 -6.98 24.41 -10.87
C ARG A 188 -6.58 24.29 -12.34
N ASN A 189 -6.48 25.40 -13.06
CA ASN A 189 -6.11 25.44 -14.48
C ASN A 189 -4.68 24.91 -14.74
N GLN A 190 -3.82 24.80 -13.72
CA GLN A 190 -2.50 24.19 -13.88
C GLN A 190 -2.60 22.67 -14.13
N LEU A 191 -3.68 22.02 -13.70
CA LEU A 191 -3.89 20.59 -13.94
C LEU A 191 -3.92 20.24 -15.43
N CYS A 192 -4.38 21.15 -16.31
CA CYS A 192 -4.32 20.92 -17.76
C CYS A 192 -2.89 20.62 -18.26
N GLN A 193 -1.89 21.23 -17.64
CA GLN A 193 -0.48 21.00 -17.99
C GLN A 193 0.10 19.81 -17.22
N VAL A 194 -0.20 19.72 -15.91
CA VAL A 194 0.29 18.62 -15.05
C VAL A 194 -0.17 17.26 -15.57
N ARG A 195 -1.44 17.13 -15.98
CA ARG A 195 -1.99 15.89 -16.54
C ARG A 195 -1.42 15.54 -17.92
N GLN A 196 -0.80 16.50 -18.60
CA GLN A 196 0.01 16.28 -19.80
C GLN A 196 1.50 16.03 -19.48
N TYR A 197 1.80 15.66 -18.23
CA TYR A 197 3.15 15.38 -17.72
C TYR A 197 4.11 16.58 -17.78
N ALA A 198 3.58 17.81 -17.77
CA ALA A 198 4.42 18.99 -17.59
C ALA A 198 5.00 19.00 -16.18
N ILE A 199 6.32 19.18 -16.08
CA ILE A 199 7.02 19.34 -14.81
C ILE A 199 6.95 20.83 -14.44
N LEU A 200 6.21 21.14 -13.38
CA LEU A 200 6.21 22.47 -12.80
C LEU A 200 7.28 22.59 -11.71
N ASP A 201 7.66 23.82 -11.40
CA ASP A 201 8.66 24.12 -10.37
C ASP A 201 8.04 25.00 -9.27
N ASP A 202 6.99 24.46 -8.65
CA ASP A 202 6.26 25.10 -7.57
C ASP A 202 5.91 24.11 -6.44
N GLU A 203 5.57 24.66 -5.28
CA GLU A 203 5.31 23.88 -4.07
C GLU A 203 4.06 22.99 -4.18
N LEU A 204 3.04 23.39 -4.94
CA LEU A 204 1.81 22.61 -5.10
C LEU A 204 2.08 21.36 -5.94
N PHE A 205 2.86 21.51 -7.00
CA PHE A 205 3.30 20.39 -7.82
C PHE A 205 4.09 19.39 -6.97
N ASN A 206 5.03 19.88 -6.16
CA ASN A 206 5.82 19.03 -5.28
C ASN A 206 4.97 18.22 -4.30
N LYS A 207 4.00 18.88 -3.65
CA LYS A 207 3.06 18.22 -2.72
C LYS A 207 2.13 17.23 -3.42
N GLN A 208 1.66 17.54 -4.62
CA GLN A 208 0.85 16.61 -5.42
C GLN A 208 1.66 15.37 -5.79
N THR A 209 2.86 15.54 -6.32
CA THR A 209 3.72 14.41 -6.72
C THR A 209 4.07 13.54 -5.53
N GLU A 210 4.38 14.13 -4.37
CA GLU A 210 4.60 13.38 -3.13
C GLU A 210 3.36 12.58 -2.73
N CYS A 211 2.18 13.21 -2.72
CA CYS A 211 0.90 12.56 -2.44
C CYS A 211 0.65 11.37 -3.37
N ILE A 212 0.87 11.54 -4.69
CA ILE A 212 0.67 10.48 -5.66
C ILE A 212 1.69 9.36 -5.45
N PHE A 213 2.99 9.67 -5.36
CA PHE A 213 4.03 8.63 -5.24
C PHE A 213 3.87 7.79 -3.97
N LYS A 214 3.50 8.42 -2.84
CA LYS A 214 3.16 7.68 -1.61
C LYS A 214 1.85 6.91 -1.74
N GLY A 215 0.83 7.51 -2.34
CA GLY A 215 -0.46 6.86 -2.59
C GLY A 215 -0.38 5.64 -3.52
N LEU A 216 0.55 5.67 -4.47
CA LEU A 216 0.86 4.55 -5.36
C LEU A 216 1.93 3.62 -4.77
N ARG A 217 2.46 3.93 -3.59
CA ARG A 217 3.51 3.17 -2.90
C ARG A 217 4.80 3.03 -3.72
N TYR A 218 5.06 3.95 -4.65
CA TYR A 218 6.38 4.11 -5.28
C TYR A 218 7.40 4.67 -4.26
N ILE A 219 6.90 5.46 -3.32
CA ILE A 219 7.63 5.84 -2.11
C ILE A 219 6.89 5.21 -0.93
N ASP A 220 7.61 4.51 -0.06
CA ASP A 220 7.04 3.89 1.14
C ASP A 220 6.84 4.88 2.29
N GLU A 221 6.26 4.41 3.39
CA GLU A 221 6.05 5.17 4.63
C GLU A 221 7.35 5.69 5.27
N ASN A 222 8.49 5.01 5.02
CA ASN A 222 9.82 5.41 5.46
C ASN A 222 10.52 6.34 4.47
N ASN A 223 9.77 6.85 3.49
CA ASN A 223 10.25 7.72 2.44
C ASN A 223 11.40 7.07 1.63
N GLN A 224 11.31 5.77 1.37
CA GLN A 224 12.22 5.00 0.52
C GLN A 224 11.56 4.66 -0.81
N LEU A 225 12.36 4.56 -1.87
CA LEU A 225 11.90 4.18 -3.20
C LEU A 225 11.61 2.68 -3.28
N ASP A 226 10.38 2.31 -3.59
CA ASP A 226 10.00 0.95 -3.94
C ASP A 226 10.06 0.76 -5.46
N ARG A 227 11.23 0.30 -5.92
CA ARG A 227 11.47 0.01 -7.33
C ARG A 227 10.60 -1.15 -7.84
N SER A 228 10.24 -2.09 -6.96
CA SER A 228 9.43 -3.24 -7.34
C SER A 228 8.01 -2.82 -7.67
N GLU A 229 7.47 -1.81 -6.99
CA GLU A 229 6.15 -1.26 -7.26
C GLU A 229 6.07 -0.55 -8.62
N ILE A 230 7.13 0.17 -9.01
CA ILE A 230 7.23 0.80 -10.34
C ILE A 230 7.30 -0.29 -11.42
N LYS A 231 8.17 -1.28 -11.24
CA LYS A 231 8.33 -2.40 -12.21
C LYS A 231 7.04 -3.20 -12.37
N ARG A 232 6.30 -3.41 -11.28
CA ARG A 232 4.98 -4.05 -11.29
C ARG A 232 4.03 -3.32 -12.24
N ASP A 233 3.99 -2.00 -12.21
CA ASP A 233 3.12 -1.22 -13.09
C ASP A 233 3.55 -1.26 -14.56
N PHE A 234 4.86 -1.30 -14.84
CA PHE A 234 5.38 -1.56 -16.19
C PHE A 234 4.90 -2.92 -16.71
N GLU A 235 5.03 -3.97 -15.91
CA GLU A 235 4.62 -5.33 -16.28
C GLU A 235 3.12 -5.43 -16.50
N GLN A 236 2.31 -4.76 -15.67
CA GLN A 236 0.86 -4.72 -15.84
C GLN A 236 0.44 -3.98 -17.12
N ALA A 237 1.18 -2.96 -17.54
CA ALA A 237 1.01 -2.29 -18.83
C ALA A 237 1.70 -3.02 -19.99
N LYS A 238 2.19 -4.26 -19.79
CA LYS A 238 2.90 -5.09 -20.78
C LYS A 238 4.14 -4.39 -21.35
N LYS A 239 4.87 -3.65 -20.50
CA LYS A 239 6.12 -2.96 -20.83
C LYS A 239 7.34 -3.69 -20.30
N ASP A 240 8.48 -3.38 -20.91
CA ASP A 240 9.78 -3.90 -20.48
C ASP A 240 10.23 -3.20 -19.18
N SER A 241 10.23 -3.92 -18.06
CA SER A 241 10.67 -3.42 -16.76
C SER A 241 12.19 -3.50 -16.55
N SER A 242 12.95 -4.09 -17.48
CA SER A 242 14.39 -4.36 -17.31
C SER A 242 15.26 -3.10 -17.25
N LYS A 243 14.80 -2.00 -17.85
CA LYS A 243 15.52 -0.72 -17.87
C LYS A 243 15.21 0.19 -16.68
N VAL A 244 14.19 -0.13 -15.89
CA VAL A 244 13.72 0.71 -14.78
C VAL A 244 14.83 0.94 -13.76
N ASP A 245 15.51 -0.13 -13.35
CA ASP A 245 16.59 -0.04 -12.35
C ASP A 245 17.74 0.84 -12.83
N ALA A 246 18.19 0.67 -14.09
CA ALA A 246 19.27 1.46 -14.66
C ALA A 246 18.92 2.96 -14.78
N VAL A 247 17.67 3.29 -15.09
CA VAL A 247 17.19 4.68 -15.12
C VAL A 247 17.17 5.27 -13.71
N LEU A 248 16.61 4.54 -12.74
CA LEU A 248 16.54 4.99 -11.34
C LEU A 248 17.92 5.13 -10.70
N ASP A 249 18.89 4.28 -11.06
CA ASP A 249 20.29 4.43 -10.65
C ASP A 249 20.92 5.69 -11.26
N ALA A 250 20.65 5.97 -12.53
CA ALA A 250 21.14 7.16 -13.21
C ALA A 250 20.51 8.47 -12.66
N CYS A 251 19.33 8.41 -12.03
CA CYS A 251 18.73 9.55 -11.34
C CYS A 251 19.58 10.02 -10.15
N GLY A 252 20.38 9.13 -9.57
CA GLY A 252 21.08 9.38 -8.31
C GLY A 252 20.13 9.58 -7.12
N GLU A 253 20.72 9.85 -5.96
CA GLU A 253 19.97 10.17 -4.74
C GLU A 253 19.55 11.65 -4.73
N PRO A 254 18.35 11.97 -4.23
CA PRO A 254 17.92 13.36 -4.07
C PRO A 254 18.80 14.10 -3.06
N SER A 255 18.88 15.43 -3.17
CA SER A 255 19.65 16.27 -2.25
C SER A 255 19.02 16.39 -0.85
N ASP A 256 17.72 16.14 -0.73
CA ASP A 256 17.01 16.08 0.54
C ASP A 256 15.88 15.04 0.49
N ASP A 257 15.49 14.53 1.66
CA ASP A 257 14.44 13.52 1.74
C ASP A 257 13.05 14.06 1.34
N LYS A 258 12.79 15.38 1.52
CA LYS A 258 11.46 15.97 1.28
C LYS A 258 11.12 16.08 -0.21
N SER A 259 12.13 16.06 -1.08
CA SER A 259 11.98 16.16 -2.52
C SER A 259 12.06 14.82 -3.24
N LYS A 260 12.20 13.70 -2.52
CA LYS A 260 12.47 12.37 -3.10
C LYS A 260 11.44 11.93 -4.14
N ALA A 261 10.14 12.07 -3.85
CA ALA A 261 9.08 11.74 -4.79
C ALA A 261 9.18 12.56 -6.10
N VAL A 262 9.37 13.88 -5.95
CA VAL A 262 9.49 14.81 -7.08
C VAL A 262 10.74 14.52 -7.90
N HIS A 263 11.87 14.26 -7.24
CA HIS A 263 13.14 13.89 -7.87
C HIS A 263 12.96 12.68 -8.80
N TYR A 264 12.40 11.59 -8.29
CA TYR A 264 12.18 10.39 -9.11
C TYR A 264 11.11 10.58 -10.19
N TYR A 265 10.02 11.32 -9.92
CA TYR A 265 9.05 11.66 -10.95
C TYR A 265 9.69 12.44 -12.11
N LYS A 266 10.40 13.54 -11.79
CA LYS A 266 11.09 14.37 -12.79
C LYS A 266 12.06 13.52 -13.60
N CYS A 267 12.85 12.69 -12.94
CA CYS A 267 13.79 11.80 -13.59
C CYS A 267 13.10 10.80 -14.55
N LEU A 268 12.04 10.11 -14.11
CA LEU A 268 11.30 9.14 -14.94
C LEU A 268 10.67 9.82 -16.16
N VAL A 269 10.07 11.00 -15.99
CA VAL A 269 9.44 11.78 -17.08
C VAL A 269 10.46 12.35 -18.06
N GLN A 270 11.70 12.57 -17.64
CA GLN A 270 12.78 13.06 -18.50
C GLN A 270 13.71 11.95 -19.00
N SER A 271 13.45 10.70 -18.65
CA SER A 271 14.30 9.55 -18.97
C SER A 271 14.06 8.98 -20.37
N SER A 272 14.92 8.04 -20.76
CA SER A 272 14.75 7.25 -21.98
C SER A 272 13.56 6.28 -21.97
N ILE A 273 12.89 6.07 -20.83
CA ILE A 273 11.73 5.17 -20.69
C ILE A 273 10.41 5.94 -20.49
N VAL A 274 10.41 7.26 -20.74
CA VAL A 274 9.26 8.14 -20.47
C VAL A 274 7.95 7.64 -21.07
N ASP A 275 7.94 7.15 -22.32
CA ASP A 275 6.70 6.71 -22.97
C ASP A 275 6.09 5.48 -22.29
N ASP A 276 6.94 4.54 -21.88
CA ASP A 276 6.50 3.35 -21.14
C ASP A 276 6.11 3.70 -19.70
N PHE A 277 6.83 4.65 -19.07
CA PHE A 277 6.47 5.17 -17.76
C PHE A 277 5.09 5.83 -17.79
N LYS A 278 4.82 6.73 -18.74
CA LYS A 278 3.52 7.39 -18.89
C LYS A 278 2.41 6.37 -19.07
N GLU A 279 2.61 5.38 -19.94
CA GLU A 279 1.60 4.33 -20.18
C GLU A 279 1.33 3.46 -18.94
N ALA A 280 2.38 3.13 -18.17
CA ALA A 280 2.25 2.41 -16.89
C ALA A 280 1.56 3.26 -15.81
N PHE A 281 1.90 4.55 -15.74
CA PHE A 281 1.38 5.50 -14.76
C PHE A 281 -0.09 5.85 -15.01
N ASP A 282 -0.48 6.05 -16.26
CA ASP A 282 -1.87 6.19 -16.72
C ASP A 282 -2.69 4.95 -16.36
N TYR A 283 -2.16 3.76 -16.61
CA TYR A 283 -2.85 2.53 -16.24
C TYR A 283 -2.96 2.37 -14.72
N ARG A 284 -1.96 2.84 -13.97
CA ARG A 284 -2.00 2.88 -12.51
C ARG A 284 -3.06 3.86 -12.00
N GLU A 285 -3.26 5.00 -12.63
CA GLU A 285 -4.37 5.91 -12.31
C GLU A 285 -5.72 5.19 -12.44
N VAL A 286 -5.97 4.54 -13.58
CA VAL A 286 -7.21 3.79 -13.84
C VAL A 286 -7.45 2.73 -12.77
N ARG A 287 -6.44 1.90 -12.47
CA ARG A 287 -6.54 0.86 -11.43
C ARG A 287 -6.71 1.45 -10.03
N SER A 288 -6.15 2.63 -9.76
CA SER A 288 -6.27 3.28 -8.45
C SER A 288 -7.70 3.66 -8.10
N GLN A 289 -8.57 3.88 -9.10
CA GLN A 289 -9.98 4.16 -8.90
C GLN A 289 -10.69 3.01 -8.18
N ASN A 290 -10.33 1.76 -8.45
CA ASN A 290 -10.95 0.61 -7.80
C ASN A 290 -9.91 -0.43 -7.46
N TYR A 291 -9.56 -0.55 -6.17
CA TYR A 291 -8.60 -1.55 -5.72
C TYR A 291 -9.06 -3.00 -5.95
N ALA A 292 -10.32 -3.24 -6.28
CA ALA A 292 -10.80 -4.54 -6.71
C ALA A 292 -10.62 -4.84 -8.22
N TYR A 293 -9.93 -3.97 -8.98
CA TYR A 293 -9.86 -3.98 -10.45
C TYR A 293 -9.51 -5.35 -11.04
N HIS A 294 -8.52 -6.05 -10.47
CA HIS A 294 -8.09 -7.38 -10.92
C HIS A 294 -8.63 -8.55 -10.07
N LEU A 295 -9.43 -8.29 -9.04
CA LEU A 295 -9.77 -9.33 -8.05
C LEU A 295 -10.77 -10.34 -8.61
N TRP A 296 -11.88 -9.87 -9.17
CA TRP A 296 -12.94 -10.75 -9.68
C TRP A 296 -12.52 -11.53 -10.91
N GLU A 297 -11.77 -10.87 -11.79
CA GLU A 297 -11.17 -11.42 -12.99
C GLU A 297 -9.94 -10.58 -13.34
N LYS A 298 -8.91 -11.23 -13.89
CA LYS A 298 -7.72 -10.52 -14.35
C LYS A 298 -8.06 -9.77 -15.63
N GLN A 299 -8.25 -8.46 -15.50
CA GLN A 299 -8.45 -7.57 -16.65
C GLN A 299 -7.21 -7.54 -17.54
N ALA A 300 -7.41 -7.69 -18.85
CA ALA A 300 -6.33 -7.57 -19.82
C ALA A 300 -6.02 -6.08 -20.08
N TYR A 301 -4.74 -5.73 -20.05
CA TYR A 301 -4.31 -4.39 -20.44
C TYR A 301 -4.64 -4.10 -21.92
N SER A 302 -5.23 -2.92 -22.15
CA SER A 302 -5.58 -2.35 -23.45
C SER A 302 -5.26 -0.85 -23.46
N LYS A 303 -4.23 -0.47 -24.24
CA LYS A 303 -3.82 0.93 -24.42
C LYS A 303 -4.95 1.88 -24.83
N PRO A 304 -5.79 1.58 -25.85
CA PRO A 304 -6.86 2.50 -26.24
C PRO A 304 -7.91 2.70 -25.14
N ASP A 305 -8.24 1.65 -24.37
CA ASP A 305 -9.24 1.75 -23.29
C ASP A 305 -8.72 2.54 -22.10
N VAL A 306 -7.42 2.41 -21.79
CA VAL A 306 -6.77 3.23 -20.76
C VAL A 306 -6.70 4.68 -21.19
N ALA A 307 -6.27 4.96 -22.42
CA ALA A 307 -6.22 6.32 -22.96
C ALA A 307 -7.61 6.99 -22.95
N ALA A 308 -8.67 6.26 -23.33
CA ALA A 308 -10.03 6.77 -23.30
C ALA A 308 -10.49 7.12 -21.87
N GLN A 309 -10.18 6.27 -20.89
CA GLN A 309 -10.50 6.54 -19.47
C GLN A 309 -9.72 7.73 -18.92
N VAL A 310 -8.42 7.83 -19.19
CA VAL A 310 -7.60 8.97 -18.74
C VAL A 310 -8.10 10.26 -19.37
N MET A 311 -8.43 10.28 -20.67
CA MET A 311 -9.04 11.44 -21.33
C MET A 311 -10.37 11.87 -20.69
N GLU A 312 -11.19 10.92 -20.22
CA GLU A 312 -12.43 11.24 -19.50
C GLU A 312 -12.14 11.89 -18.14
N ILE A 313 -11.09 11.44 -17.42
CA ILE A 313 -10.68 12.05 -16.16
C ILE A 313 -10.10 13.44 -16.41
N ASP A 314 -9.22 13.58 -17.42
CA ASP A 314 -8.65 14.86 -17.83
C ASP A 314 -9.76 15.89 -18.06
N GLY A 315 -10.76 15.57 -18.89
CA GLY A 315 -11.88 16.48 -19.16
C GLY A 315 -12.77 16.84 -17.96
N LYS A 316 -12.64 16.15 -16.82
CA LYS A 316 -13.29 16.53 -15.55
C LYS A 316 -12.39 17.39 -14.67
N GLN A 317 -11.08 17.23 -14.77
CA GLN A 317 -10.09 17.85 -13.90
C GLN A 317 -9.58 19.18 -14.48
N CYS A 318 -9.52 19.25 -15.82
CA CYS A 318 -8.97 20.33 -16.62
C CYS A 318 -10.05 21.05 -17.44
#